data_AF-V8QU37-F1
#
_entry.id   AF-V8QU37-F1
#
_cell.length_a   1.000
_cell.length_b   1.000
_cell.length_c   1.000
_cell.angle_alpha   90.00
_cell.angle_beta   90.00
_cell.angle_gamma   90.00
#
_symmetry.space_group_name_H-M   'P 1'
#
loop_
_entity.id
_entity.type
_entity.pdbx_description
1 polymer ?
#
loop_
_entity_poly.entity_id
_entity_poly.type
_entity_poly.pdbx_seq_one_letter_code
_entity_poly.pdbx_strand_id
1 'polypeptide(L)'
;MNSQVNANTASVVYRCPSISEKSATRVIAILCLLVFACTAWLSLGFQAPLNPVDVGPGKVPLLASCLGMVCSIVLFAEARRLDSDVQLHRPAAVASGVLVMTAYVLLIPIAGFYLVSVFAVPLLMVVGGERRWSRLILCAAGFVIFIYLCFEQLLGVQFP
;
A
#
# COMPACT_ATOMS: atom_id res chain seq x y z
N MET A 1 -57.71 -21.96 -7.76
CA MET A 1 -56.76 -22.00 -6.62
C MET A 1 -55.74 -23.09 -6.91
N ASN A 2 -54.54 -22.71 -7.36
CA ASN A 2 -53.35 -23.59 -7.40
C ASN A 2 -52.11 -22.70 -7.59
N SER A 3 -51.63 -22.14 -6.48
CA SER A 3 -50.34 -21.44 -6.40
C SER A 3 -49.37 -22.31 -5.62
N GLN A 4 -48.50 -23.02 -6.33
CA GLN A 4 -47.30 -23.64 -5.79
C GLN A 4 -46.19 -23.45 -6.84
N VAL A 5 -45.72 -22.21 -6.96
CA VAL A 5 -44.51 -21.88 -7.74
C VAL A 5 -43.32 -22.28 -6.87
N ASN A 6 -42.70 -23.40 -7.22
CA ASN A 6 -41.48 -23.94 -6.61
C ASN A 6 -40.32 -22.94 -6.69
N ALA A 7 -40.04 -22.27 -5.57
CA ALA A 7 -38.83 -21.49 -5.36
C ALA A 7 -37.67 -22.43 -4.96
N ASN A 8 -37.21 -23.26 -5.89
CA ASN A 8 -35.92 -23.95 -5.78
C ASN A 8 -34.81 -23.01 -6.26
N THR A 9 -34.57 -21.95 -5.50
CA THR A 9 -33.41 -21.08 -5.68
C THR A 9 -32.21 -21.83 -5.11
N ALA A 10 -31.56 -22.62 -5.97
CA ALA A 10 -30.23 -23.17 -5.70
C ALA A 10 -29.28 -21.99 -5.46
N SER A 11 -28.97 -21.73 -4.19
CA SER A 11 -27.88 -20.84 -3.82
C SER A 11 -26.60 -21.49 -4.34
N VAL A 12 -26.09 -20.95 -5.45
CA VAL A 12 -24.71 -21.22 -5.88
C VAL A 12 -23.82 -20.72 -4.76
N VAL A 13 -23.45 -21.63 -3.85
CA VAL A 13 -22.44 -21.39 -2.83
C VAL A 13 -21.13 -21.24 -3.59
N TYR A 14 -20.80 -20.01 -3.94
CA TYR A 14 -19.45 -19.66 -4.38
C TYR A 14 -18.52 -20.05 -3.23
N ARG A 15 -17.85 -21.20 -3.35
CA ARG A 15 -16.74 -21.56 -2.46
C ARG A 15 -15.64 -20.53 -2.72
N CYS A 16 -15.69 -19.42 -2.00
CA CYS A 16 -14.50 -18.58 -1.86
C CYS A 16 -13.41 -19.47 -1.25
N PRO A 17 -12.18 -19.44 -1.79
CA PRO A 17 -11.08 -20.19 -1.21
C PRO A 17 -10.87 -19.72 0.24
N SER A 18 -11.16 -20.60 1.19
CA SER A 18 -10.92 -20.39 2.62
C SER A 18 -9.43 -20.60 2.89
N ILE A 19 -8.69 -19.51 3.02
CA ILE A 19 -7.29 -19.54 3.43
C ILE A 19 -7.24 -19.26 4.93
N SER A 20 -6.64 -20.16 5.70
CA SER A 20 -6.43 -19.97 7.13
C SER A 20 -5.72 -18.65 7.40
N GLU A 21 -6.38 -17.77 8.17
CA GLU A 21 -5.88 -16.42 8.51
C GLU A 21 -4.51 -16.47 9.16
N LYS A 22 -4.28 -17.46 10.03
CA LYS A 22 -3.00 -17.73 10.68
C LYS A 22 -1.87 -17.87 9.65
N SER A 23 -2.08 -18.73 8.66
CA SER A 23 -1.06 -19.04 7.65
C SER A 23 -0.85 -17.86 6.70
N ALA A 24 -1.93 -17.20 6.28
CA ALA A 24 -1.86 -16.03 5.40
C ALA A 24 -1.08 -14.88 6.05
N THR A 25 -1.44 -14.50 7.28
CA THR A 25 -0.79 -13.40 8.01
C THR A 25 0.68 -13.69 8.28
N ARG A 26 1.06 -14.95 8.56
CA ARG A 26 2.47 -15.34 8.69
C ARG A 26 3.25 -15.20 7.38
N VAL A 27 2.68 -15.65 6.27
CA VAL A 27 3.31 -15.54 4.95
C VAL A 27 3.49 -14.07 4.58
N ILE A 28 2.46 -13.24 4.78
CA ILE A 28 2.53 -11.78 4.54
C ILE A 28 3.59 -11.13 5.44
N ALA A 29 3.63 -11.46 6.73
CA ALA A 29 4.63 -10.92 7.65
C ALA A 29 6.06 -11.26 7.21
N ILE A 30 6.31 -12.52 6.81
CA ILE A 30 7.62 -12.96 6.32
C ILE A 30 7.98 -12.23 5.02
N LEU A 31 7.02 -12.12 4.08
CA LEU A 31 7.24 -11.40 2.83
C LEU A 31 7.58 -9.93 3.08
N CYS A 32 6.81 -9.23 3.93
CA CYS A 32 7.08 -7.85 4.32
C CYS A 32 8.46 -7.71 4.97
N LEU A 33 8.82 -8.63 5.87
CA LEU A 33 10.13 -8.64 6.52
C LEU A 33 11.26 -8.74 5.49
N LEU A 34 11.14 -9.63 4.50
CA LEU A 34 12.12 -9.79 3.42
C LEU A 34 12.22 -8.54 2.53
N VAL A 35 11.08 -7.94 2.19
CA VAL A 35 11.04 -6.70 1.38
C VAL A 35 11.72 -5.55 2.12
N PHE A 36 11.42 -5.36 3.41
CA PHE A 36 12.08 -4.32 4.20
C PHE A 36 13.56 -4.61 4.45
N ALA A 37 13.95 -5.87 4.66
CA ALA A 37 15.37 -6.24 4.77
C ALA A 37 16.12 -5.95 3.46
N CYS A 38 15.52 -6.27 2.31
CA CYS A 38 16.07 -5.93 1.00
C CYS A 38 16.17 -4.41 0.80
N THR A 39 15.15 -3.66 1.18
CA THR A 39 15.15 -2.19 1.10
C THR A 39 16.22 -1.58 1.99
N ALA A 40 16.41 -2.11 3.21
CA ALA A 40 17.49 -1.70 4.10
C ALA A 40 18.86 -1.98 3.48
N TRP A 41 19.03 -3.16 2.88
CA TRP A 41 20.26 -3.54 2.18
C TRP A 41 20.58 -2.59 1.02
N LEU A 42 19.60 -2.31 0.16
CA LEU A 42 19.74 -1.34 -0.94
C LEU A 42 20.04 0.07 -0.40
N SER A 43 19.47 0.43 0.76
CA SER A 43 19.68 1.73 1.37
C SER A 43 21.11 1.97 1.85
N LEU A 44 21.85 0.90 2.17
CA LEU A 44 23.27 0.99 2.51
C LEU A 44 24.17 1.23 1.29
N GLY A 45 23.65 1.01 0.08
CA GLY A 45 24.38 1.24 -1.18
C GLY A 45 24.33 2.70 -1.67
N PHE A 46 23.57 3.58 -1.04
CA PHE A 46 23.52 5.00 -1.43
C PHE A 46 24.83 5.72 -1.09
N GLN A 47 25.22 6.67 -1.94
CA GLN A 47 26.41 7.49 -1.72
C GLN A 47 26.28 8.35 -0.45
N ALA A 48 27.40 8.59 0.21
CA ALA A 48 27.45 9.50 1.35
C ALA A 48 27.05 10.92 0.91
N PRO A 49 26.37 11.69 1.78
CA PRO A 49 26.02 13.07 1.47
C PRO A 49 27.29 13.91 1.24
N LEU A 50 27.25 14.81 0.25
CA LEU A 50 28.37 15.70 -0.06
C LEU A 50 28.62 16.72 1.05
N ASN A 51 27.56 17.13 1.74
CA ASN A 51 27.63 18.03 2.88
C ASN A 51 27.37 17.24 4.17
N PRO A 52 28.21 17.36 5.21
CA PRO A 52 28.02 16.67 6.49
C PRO A 52 26.73 17.04 7.24
N VAL A 53 26.09 18.17 6.89
CA VAL A 53 24.80 18.59 7.48
C VAL A 53 23.60 17.90 6.80
N ASP A 54 23.78 17.36 5.59
CA ASP A 54 22.68 16.77 4.83
C ASP A 54 22.35 15.36 5.30
N VAL A 55 21.06 15.09 5.47
CA VAL A 55 20.54 13.75 5.72
C VAL A 55 20.56 12.96 4.41
N GLY A 56 21.69 12.33 4.11
CA GLY A 56 21.90 11.63 2.83
C GLY A 56 20.75 10.70 2.40
N PRO A 57 20.61 10.44 1.09
CA PRO A 57 19.39 9.87 0.49
C PRO A 57 19.03 8.47 1.01
N GLY A 58 19.99 7.73 1.58
CA GLY A 58 19.75 6.42 2.16
C GLY A 58 19.15 6.43 3.57
N LYS A 59 19.12 7.55 4.30
CA LYS A 59 18.70 7.57 5.71
C LYS A 59 17.20 7.38 5.89
N VAL A 60 16.38 8.02 5.06
CA VAL A 60 14.92 7.88 5.09
C VAL A 60 14.46 6.45 4.77
N PRO A 61 14.87 5.82 3.65
CA PRO A 61 14.45 4.45 3.36
C PRO A 61 15.01 3.44 4.38
N LEU A 62 16.19 3.69 4.97
CA LEU A 62 16.71 2.88 6.06
C LEU A 62 15.82 2.94 7.31
N LEU A 63 15.42 4.14 7.75
CA LEU A 63 14.53 4.32 8.90
C LEU A 63 13.16 3.68 8.66
N ALA A 64 12.59 3.87 7.47
CA ALA A 64 11.33 3.24 7.08
C ALA A 64 11.44 1.71 7.08
N SER A 65 12.57 1.17 6.60
CA SER A 65 12.83 -0.27 6.60
C SER A 65 12.97 -0.84 8.01
N CYS A 66 13.68 -0.16 8.92
CA CYS A 66 13.79 -0.55 10.31
C CYS A 66 12.42 -0.62 11.00
N LEU A 67 11.60 0.43 10.85
CA LEU A 67 10.23 0.45 11.40
C LEU A 67 9.36 -0.64 10.77
N GLY A 68 9.43 -0.81 9.44
CA GLY A 68 8.71 -1.85 8.71
C GLY A 68 9.07 -3.26 9.15
N MET A 69 10.35 -3.53 9.44
CA MET A 69 10.80 -4.80 10.01
C MET A 69 10.21 -5.04 11.40
N VAL A 70 10.22 -4.03 12.29
CA VAL A 70 9.60 -4.13 13.62
C VAL A 70 8.11 -4.42 13.51
N CYS A 71 7.38 -3.68 12.65
CA CYS A 71 5.97 -3.92 12.39
C CYS A 71 5.72 -5.34 11.85
N SER A 72 6.60 -5.85 10.98
CA SER A 72 6.48 -7.21 10.42
C SER A 72 6.67 -8.29 11.49
N ILE A 73 7.61 -8.09 12.42
CA ILE A 73 7.82 -9.00 13.57
C ILE A 73 6.60 -8.99 14.49
N VAL A 74 6.03 -7.81 14.79
CA VAL A 74 4.81 -7.69 15.59
C VAL A 74 3.63 -8.39 14.89
N LEU A 75 3.46 -8.19 13.58
CA LEU A 75 2.42 -8.82 12.78
C LEU A 75 2.55 -10.35 12.78
N PHE A 76 3.78 -10.87 12.70
CA PHE A 76 4.06 -12.30 12.82
C PHE A 76 3.71 -12.86 14.21
N ALA A 77 3.98 -12.11 15.28
CA ALA A 77 3.64 -12.50 16.64
C ALA A 77 2.12 -12.53 16.87
N GLU A 78 1.41 -11.50 16.41
CA GLU A 78 -0.06 -11.39 16.51
C GLU A 78 -0.78 -12.46 15.67
N ALA A 79 -0.17 -12.94 14.57
CA ALA A 79 -0.73 -14.03 13.76
C ALA A 79 -1.01 -15.33 14.56
N ARG A 80 -0.42 -15.49 15.75
CA ARG A 80 -0.70 -16.63 16.64
C ARG A 80 -2.07 -16.54 17.32
N ARG A 81 -2.64 -15.34 17.45
CA ARG A 81 -3.90 -15.07 18.16
C ARG A 81 -5.13 -15.07 17.26
N LEU A 82 -4.94 -15.06 15.94
CA LEU A 82 -6.02 -15.06 14.95
C LEU A 82 -6.56 -16.47 14.79
N ASP A 83 -7.83 -16.75 15.09
CA ASP A 83 -8.45 -18.09 14.90
C ASP A 83 -9.58 -18.10 13.87
N SER A 84 -9.77 -16.99 13.15
CA SER A 84 -10.85 -16.86 12.17
C SER A 84 -10.41 -17.24 10.76
N ASP A 85 -11.40 -17.40 9.88
CA ASP A 85 -11.20 -17.67 8.46
C ASP A 85 -11.35 -16.37 7.66
N VAL A 86 -10.43 -16.08 6.74
CA VAL A 86 -10.44 -14.80 6.00
C VAL A 86 -11.40 -14.90 4.81
N GLN A 87 -12.45 -14.06 4.83
CA GLN A 87 -13.32 -13.90 3.68
C GLN A 87 -12.88 -12.70 2.83
N LEU A 88 -12.35 -12.96 1.64
CA LEU A 88 -12.04 -11.91 0.66
C LEU A 88 -13.34 -11.32 0.07
N HIS A 89 -13.73 -10.15 0.55
CA HIS A 89 -14.96 -9.49 0.10
C HIS A 89 -14.82 -8.77 -1.25
N ARG A 90 -13.63 -8.26 -1.60
CA ARG A 90 -13.41 -7.43 -2.82
C ARG A 90 -12.04 -7.65 -3.47
N PRO A 91 -11.71 -8.87 -3.93
CA PRO A 91 -10.40 -9.15 -4.53
C PRO A 91 -10.12 -8.29 -5.77
N ALA A 92 -11.14 -7.98 -6.57
CA ALA A 92 -11.00 -7.12 -7.75
C ALA A 92 -10.59 -5.68 -7.40
N ALA A 93 -11.11 -5.12 -6.30
CA ALA A 93 -10.74 -3.78 -5.85
C ALA A 93 -9.27 -3.73 -5.42
N VAL A 94 -8.80 -4.75 -4.68
CA VAL A 94 -7.40 -4.88 -4.29
C VAL A 94 -6.50 -5.00 -5.53
N ALA A 95 -6.86 -5.87 -6.48
CA ALA A 95 -6.12 -6.03 -7.73
C ALA A 95 -6.05 -4.72 -8.54
N SER A 96 -7.15 -3.96 -8.60
CA SER A 96 -7.16 -2.65 -9.26
C SER A 96 -6.27 -1.63 -8.53
N GLY A 97 -6.22 -1.66 -7.20
CA GLY A 97 -5.34 -0.79 -6.42
C GLY A 97 -3.87 -1.11 -6.65
N VAL A 98 -3.52 -2.40 -6.73
CA VAL A 98 -2.16 -2.85 -7.09
C VAL A 98 -1.80 -2.36 -8.49
N LEU A 99 -2.70 -2.51 -9.47
CA LEU A 99 -2.47 -2.06 -10.84
C LEU A 99 -2.26 -0.53 -10.92
N VAL A 100 -3.05 0.25 -10.19
CA VAL A 100 -2.88 1.71 -10.10
C VAL A 100 -1.52 2.06 -9.48
N MET A 101 -1.10 1.36 -8.42
CA MET A 101 0.23 1.56 -7.82
C MET A 101 1.37 1.19 -8.77
N THR A 102 1.24 0.09 -9.50
CA THR A 102 2.24 -0.31 -10.50
C THR A 102 2.33 0.74 -11.61
N ALA A 103 1.19 1.19 -12.15
CA ALA A 103 1.16 2.25 -13.14
C ALA A 103 1.77 3.54 -12.60
N TYR A 104 1.46 3.92 -11.36
CA TYR A 104 2.04 5.08 -10.69
C TYR A 104 3.57 5.04 -10.72
N VAL A 105 4.18 3.94 -10.25
CA VAL A 105 5.63 3.78 -10.21
C VAL A 105 6.26 3.82 -11.61
N LEU A 106 5.61 3.23 -12.61
CA LEU A 106 6.10 3.22 -14.00
C LEU A 106 6.00 4.58 -14.70
N LEU A 107 5.04 5.43 -14.30
CA LEU A 107 4.84 6.75 -14.90
C LEU A 107 5.75 7.83 -14.30
N ILE A 108 6.23 7.67 -13.06
CA ILE A 108 7.14 8.63 -12.39
C ILE A 108 8.31 9.05 -13.29
N PRO A 109 9.11 8.15 -13.89
CA PRO A 109 10.26 8.55 -14.71
C PRO A 109 9.89 9.26 -16.02
N ILE A 110 8.61 9.23 -16.43
CA ILE A 110 8.15 9.82 -17.70
C ILE A 110 7.50 11.18 -17.47
N ALA A 111 6.62 11.29 -16.47
CA ALA A 111 5.78 12.46 -16.24
C ALA A 111 6.16 13.24 -14.96
N GLY A 112 7.07 12.72 -14.14
CA GLY A 112 7.49 13.31 -12.88
C GLY A 112 6.57 12.97 -11.71
N PHE A 113 7.13 12.91 -10.51
CA PHE A 113 6.47 12.49 -9.27
C PHE A 113 5.22 13.32 -8.97
N TYR A 114 5.31 14.65 -9.09
CA TYR A 114 4.23 15.56 -8.70
C TYR A 114 3.00 15.42 -9.59
N LEU A 115 3.19 15.40 -10.92
CA LEU A 115 2.07 15.26 -11.86
C LEU A 115 1.37 13.92 -11.69
N VAL A 116 2.13 12.82 -11.61
CA VAL A 116 1.53 11.50 -11.47
C VAL A 116 0.83 11.36 -10.11
N SER A 117 1.37 11.95 -9.04
CA SER A 117 0.76 11.93 -7.69
C SER A 117 -0.62 12.59 -7.65
N VAL A 118 -0.79 13.73 -8.34
CA VAL A 118 -2.07 14.46 -8.41
C VAL A 118 -3.19 13.57 -8.95
N PHE A 119 -2.90 12.66 -9.88
CA PHE A 119 -3.89 11.75 -10.44
C PHE A 119 -3.98 10.42 -9.69
N ALA A 120 -2.84 9.85 -9.28
CA ALA A 120 -2.79 8.55 -8.65
C ALA A 120 -3.43 8.54 -7.26
N VAL A 121 -3.25 9.60 -6.46
CA VAL A 121 -3.83 9.68 -5.10
C VAL A 121 -5.36 9.66 -5.11
N PRO A 122 -6.07 10.52 -5.87
CA PRO A 122 -7.52 10.41 -6.00
C PRO A 122 -7.95 9.06 -6.58
N LEU A 123 -7.23 8.53 -7.58
CA LEU A 123 -7.58 7.27 -8.22
C LEU A 123 -7.54 6.10 -7.21
N LEU A 124 -6.51 6.06 -6.36
CA LEU A 124 -6.40 5.09 -5.26
C LEU A 124 -7.53 5.25 -4.24
N MET A 125 -7.88 6.48 -3.87
CA MET A 125 -9.00 6.72 -2.95
C MET A 125 -10.35 6.29 -3.56
N VAL A 126 -10.55 6.50 -4.86
CA VAL A 126 -11.75 6.03 -5.58
C VAL A 126 -11.81 4.51 -5.62
N VAL A 127 -10.69 3.83 -5.89
CA VAL A 127 -10.59 2.37 -5.82
C VAL A 127 -10.85 1.86 -4.39
N GLY A 128 -10.39 2.59 -3.38
CA GLY A 128 -10.69 2.36 -1.96
C GLY A 128 -12.16 2.61 -1.58
N GLY A 129 -12.96 3.19 -2.47
CA GLY A 129 -14.40 3.38 -2.30
C GLY A 129 -14.81 4.77 -1.80
N GLU A 130 -13.89 5.74 -1.67
CA GLU A 130 -14.25 7.12 -1.38
C GLU A 130 -14.86 7.79 -2.62
N ARG A 131 -16.00 8.45 -2.44
CA ARG A 131 -16.78 9.07 -3.52
C ARG A 131 -16.99 10.57 -3.32
N ARG A 132 -16.57 11.11 -2.16
CA ARG A 132 -16.70 12.53 -1.85
C ARG A 132 -15.60 13.33 -2.55
N TRP A 133 -15.95 13.98 -3.65
CA TRP A 133 -15.04 14.81 -4.46
C TRP A 133 -14.26 15.85 -3.66
N SER A 134 -14.88 16.47 -2.66
CA SER A 134 -14.20 17.44 -1.78
C SER A 134 -13.03 16.81 -1.01
N ARG A 135 -13.20 15.58 -0.51
CA ARG A 135 -12.14 14.85 0.18
C ARG A 135 -11.05 14.38 -0.78
N LEU A 136 -11.45 13.92 -1.97
CA LEU A 136 -10.50 13.49 -3.00
C LEU A 136 -9.54 14.61 -3.39
N ILE A 137 -10.08 15.79 -3.69
CA ILE A 137 -9.28 16.96 -4.08
C ILE A 137 -8.44 17.45 -2.91
N LEU A 138 -9.02 17.56 -1.71
CA LEU A 138 -8.31 18.03 -0.52
C LEU A 138 -7.16 17.10 -0.13
N CYS A 139 -7.37 15.78 -0.17
CA CYS A 139 -6.32 14.80 0.12
C CYS A 139 -5.23 14.80 -0.95
N ALA A 140 -5.58 14.91 -2.23
CA ALA A 140 -4.58 14.96 -3.30
C ALA A 140 -3.72 16.24 -3.22
N ALA A 141 -4.36 17.41 -3.09
CA ALA A 141 -3.65 18.68 -2.94
C ALA A 141 -2.83 18.69 -1.64
N GLY A 142 -3.43 18.26 -0.52
CA GLY A 142 -2.76 18.19 0.77
C GLY A 142 -1.55 17.24 0.76
N PHE A 143 -1.66 16.09 0.10
CA PHE A 143 -0.56 15.15 -0.05
C PHE A 143 0.60 15.75 -0.83
N VAL A 144 0.33 16.36 -1.99
CA VAL A 144 1.37 16.99 -2.82
C VAL A 144 2.05 18.15 -2.09
N ILE A 145 1.28 19.02 -1.44
CA ILE A 145 1.82 20.13 -0.64
C ILE A 145 2.66 19.60 0.53
N PHE A 146 2.18 18.56 1.23
CA PHE A 146 2.91 17.95 2.32
C PHE A 146 4.26 17.39 1.86
N ILE A 147 4.27 16.65 0.75
CA ILE A 147 5.52 16.11 0.20
C ILE A 147 6.46 17.23 -0.22
N TYR A 148 5.97 18.26 -0.91
CA TYR A 148 6.76 19.43 -1.28
C TYR A 148 7.42 20.09 -0.06
N LEU A 149 6.64 20.36 0.99
CA LEU A 149 7.17 20.99 2.20
C LEU A 149 8.16 20.08 2.93
N CYS A 150 7.83 18.82 3.16
CA CYS A 150 8.67 17.91 3.93
C CYS A 150 9.96 17.53 3.19
N PHE A 151 9.90 17.30 1.88
CA PHE A 151 11.04 16.78 1.14
C PHE A 151 11.84 17.88 0.46
N GLU A 152 11.19 18.84 -0.18
CA GLU A 152 11.90 19.89 -0.91
C GLU A 152 12.39 20.98 0.06
N GLN A 153 11.51 21.48 0.94
CA GLN A 153 11.87 22.58 1.86
C GLN A 153 12.63 22.10 3.10
N LEU A 154 12.19 21.02 3.75
CA LEU A 154 12.82 20.55 4.99
C LEU A 154 14.05 19.67 4.74
N LEU A 155 14.00 18.78 3.73
CA LEU A 155 15.05 17.79 3.49
C LEU A 155 15.98 18.14 2.32
N GLY A 156 15.64 19.15 1.50
CA GLY A 156 16.43 19.53 0.32
C GLY A 156 16.48 18.45 -0.77
N VAL A 157 15.54 17.51 -0.77
CA VAL A 157 15.48 16.38 -1.72
C VAL A 157 14.58 16.76 -2.90
N GLN A 158 15.16 16.76 -4.10
CA GLN A 158 14.42 16.96 -5.34
C GLN A 158 13.93 15.61 -5.89
N PHE A 159 12.64 15.52 -6.21
CA PHE A 159 12.06 14.39 -6.93
C PHE A 159 12.06 14.66 -8.43
N PRO A 160 12.22 13.60 -9.27
CA PRO A 160 12.13 13.70 -10.72
C PRO A 160 10.71 14.03 -11.21
#